data_AF-A0A3B8QXZ7-F1
#
_entry.id   AF-A0A3B8QXZ7-F1
#
_cell.length_a   1.000
_cell.length_b   1.000
_cell.length_c   1.000
_cell.angle_alpha   90.00
_cell.angle_beta   90.00
_cell.angle_gamma   90.00
#
_symmetry.space_group_name_H-M   'P 1'
#
loop_
_entity.id
_entity.type
_entity.pdbx_description
1 polymer ?
#
loop_
_entity_poly.entity_id
_entity_poly.type
_entity_poly.pdbx_seq_one_letter_code
_entity_poly.pdbx_strand_id
1 'polypeptide(L)'
;VTARHLQVFVLGSAICGIAGAMMTTLDGQLTPGTYQPLRFTFLIWVMVIVGGSGNNLGAVLGGLLIWWLWVMVEPLGLGVMKFITSGMTEGYWLKKHLMESAAHMRLFTMGLVLLLVLRFSPNGLIPEK
;
A
#
# COMPACT_ATOMS: atom_id res chain seq x y z
N VAL A 1 -30.79 12.39 10.29
CA VAL A 1 -29.64 11.45 10.12
C VAL A 1 -29.18 11.37 8.67
N THR A 2 -30.10 11.32 7.70
CA THR A 2 -29.81 11.30 6.24
C THR A 2 -28.99 12.50 5.74
N ALA A 3 -29.25 13.72 6.19
CA ALA A 3 -28.50 14.91 5.76
C ALA A 3 -26.99 14.85 6.11
N ARG A 4 -26.64 14.31 7.29
CA ARG A 4 -25.23 14.15 7.70
C ARG A 4 -24.51 13.06 6.89
N HIS A 5 -25.19 11.96 6.58
CA HIS A 5 -24.63 10.91 5.73
C HIS A 5 -24.36 11.43 4.31
N LEU A 6 -25.29 12.22 3.76
CA LEU A 6 -25.11 12.88 2.47
C LEU A 6 -23.90 13.83 2.49
N GLN A 7 -23.75 14.64 3.54
CA GLN A 7 -22.61 15.56 3.68
C GLN A 7 -21.28 14.81 3.69
N VAL A 8 -21.15 13.75 4.48
CA VAL A 8 -19.92 12.94 4.56
C VAL A 8 -19.63 12.27 3.21
N PHE A 9 -20.66 11.76 2.54
CA PHE A 9 -20.53 11.14 1.22
C PHE A 9 -20.05 12.14 0.15
N VAL A 10 -20.65 13.34 0.12
CA VAL A 10 -20.27 14.41 -0.82
C VAL A 10 -18.85 14.91 -0.56
N LEU A 11 -18.48 15.13 0.70
CA LEU A 11 -17.12 15.52 1.09
C LEU A 11 -16.09 14.46 0.69
N GLY A 12 -16.35 13.19 0.98
CA GLY A 12 -15.46 12.10 0.60
C GLY A 12 -15.28 11.99 -0.91
N SER A 13 -16.39 12.06 -1.67
CA SER A 13 -16.37 11.98 -3.13
C SER A 13 -15.63 13.16 -3.76
N ALA A 14 -15.79 14.37 -3.22
CA ALA A 14 -15.09 15.57 -3.68
C ALA A 14 -13.57 15.45 -3.49
N ILE A 15 -13.12 14.97 -2.32
CA ILE A 15 -11.69 14.76 -2.04
C ILE A 15 -11.11 13.69 -2.97
N CYS A 16 -11.79 12.56 -3.16
CA CYS A 16 -11.35 11.50 -4.07
C CYS A 16 -11.27 12.00 -5.53
N GLY A 17 -12.23 12.81 -5.98
CA GLY A 17 -12.24 13.40 -7.31
C GLY A 17 -11.06 14.36 -7.55
N ILE A 18 -10.78 15.23 -6.57
CA ILE A 18 -9.64 16.16 -6.64
C ILE A 18 -8.31 15.38 -6.63
N ALA A 19 -8.20 14.36 -5.78
CA ALA A 19 -7.00 13.52 -5.72
C ALA A 19 -6.72 12.82 -7.07
N GLY A 20 -7.76 12.28 -7.73
CA GLY A 20 -7.63 11.67 -9.04
C GLY A 20 -7.24 12.66 -10.15
N ALA A 21 -7.79 13.87 -10.11
CA ALA A 21 -7.41 14.94 -11.03
C ALA A 21 -5.93 15.33 -10.86
N MET A 22 -5.48 15.54 -9.62
CA MET A 22 -4.08 15.85 -9.30
C MET A 22 -3.12 14.73 -9.73
N MET A 23 -3.49 13.46 -9.50
CA MET A 23 -2.68 12.32 -9.94
C MET A 23 -2.51 12.32 -11.47
N THR A 24 -3.60 12.52 -12.22
CA THR A 24 -3.56 12.55 -13.68
C THR A 24 -2.73 13.72 -14.21
N THR A 25 -2.80 14.88 -13.56
CA THR A 25 -1.96 16.04 -13.91
C THR A 25 -0.47 15.77 -13.63
N LEU A 26 -0.15 15.06 -12.54
CA LEU A 26 1.23 14.70 -12.20
C LEU A 26 1.84 13.70 -13.19
N ASP A 27 1.06 12.70 -13.60
CA ASP A 27 1.52 11.67 -14.53
C ASP A 27 1.61 12.19 -15.98
N GLY A 28 0.87 13.25 -16.33
CA GLY A 28 0.92 13.94 -17.64
C GLY A 28 0.44 13.10 -18.83
N GLN A 29 0.19 11.80 -18.63
CA GLN A 29 -0.25 10.84 -19.64
C GLN A 29 -1.20 9.83 -19.01
N LEU A 30 -2.33 9.57 -19.69
CA LEU A 30 -3.25 8.49 -19.34
C LEU A 30 -2.83 7.21 -20.06
N THR A 31 -1.97 6.43 -19.43
CA THR A 31 -1.62 5.10 -19.94
C THR A 31 -2.34 4.00 -19.14
N PRO A 32 -3.05 3.06 -19.77
CA PRO A 32 -3.81 2.03 -19.04
C PRO A 32 -2.95 1.15 -18.11
N GLY A 33 -1.64 1.07 -18.36
CA GLY A 33 -0.71 0.25 -17.58
C GLY A 33 -0.33 0.85 -16.21
N THR A 34 -0.50 2.15 -15.99
CA THR A 34 -0.11 2.78 -14.71
C THR A 34 -1.15 2.54 -13.61
N TYR A 35 -2.41 2.27 -13.97
CA TYR A 35 -3.51 2.01 -13.04
C TYR A 35 -3.60 0.54 -12.65
N GLN A 36 -2.54 -0.01 -12.04
CA GLN A 36 -2.57 -1.38 -11.52
C GLN A 36 -3.57 -1.52 -10.36
N PRO A 37 -4.60 -2.39 -10.46
CA PRO A 37 -5.62 -2.55 -9.43
C PRO A 37 -5.05 -2.95 -8.06
N LEU A 38 -3.95 -3.71 -8.06
CA LEU A 38 -3.22 -4.09 -6.85
C LEU A 38 -2.79 -2.89 -6.01
N ARG A 39 -2.46 -1.75 -6.64
CA ARG A 39 -2.00 -0.54 -5.96
C ARG A 39 -3.15 0.36 -5.49
N PHE A 40 -4.19 0.50 -6.31
CA PHE A 40 -5.23 1.53 -6.10
C PHE A 40 -6.51 1.03 -5.47
N THR A 41 -6.86 -0.25 -5.59
CA THR A 41 -8.08 -0.79 -4.97
C THR A 41 -7.72 -1.78 -3.87
N PHE A 42 -6.92 -2.79 -4.19
CA PHE A 42 -6.60 -3.86 -3.24
C PHE A 42 -5.90 -3.32 -1.99
N LEU A 43 -4.90 -2.45 -2.16
CA LEU A 43 -4.15 -1.87 -1.05
C LEU A 43 -5.04 -1.07 -0.08
N ILE A 44 -6.02 -0.34 -0.60
CA ILE A 44 -6.98 0.42 0.23
C ILE A 44 -7.89 -0.53 1.00
N TRP A 45 -8.32 -1.64 0.40
CA TRP A 45 -9.04 -2.69 1.14
C TRP A 45 -8.18 -3.27 2.26
N VAL A 46 -6.90 -3.53 2.01
CA VAL A 46 -5.98 -4.00 3.04
C VAL A 46 -5.88 -2.98 4.19
N MET A 47 -5.74 -1.69 3.89
CA MET A 47 -5.72 -0.61 4.90
C MET A 47 -6.92 -0.69 5.85
N VAL A 48 -8.14 -0.84 5.32
CA VAL A 48 -9.37 -0.88 6.11
C VAL A 48 -9.50 -2.19 6.88
N ILE A 49 -9.17 -3.33 6.27
CA ILE A 49 -9.22 -4.66 6.92
C ILE A 49 -8.23 -4.72 8.09
N VAL A 50 -7.00 -4.22 7.90
CA VAL A 50 -5.97 -4.16 8.95
C VAL A 50 -6.39 -3.24 10.09
N GLY A 51 -6.98 -2.09 9.75
CA GLY A 51 -7.46 -1.14 10.74
C GLY A 51 -8.65 -1.67 11.56
N GLY A 52 -9.46 -2.53 10.96
CA GLY A 52 -10.74 -2.98 11.48
C GLY A 52 -11.87 -2.27 10.76
N SER A 53 -12.66 -3.02 9.98
CA SER A 53 -13.84 -2.50 9.25
C SER A 53 -14.94 -1.95 10.17
N GLY A 54 -14.83 -2.25 11.46
CA GLY A 54 -15.80 -1.95 12.50
C GLY A 54 -15.69 -0.61 13.21
N ASN A 55 -14.55 0.06 13.07
CA ASN A 55 -14.28 1.31 13.77
C ASN A 55 -13.55 2.30 12.85
N ASN A 56 -14.10 3.51 12.71
CA ASN A 56 -13.52 4.58 11.90
C ASN A 56 -12.09 4.94 12.35
N LEU A 57 -11.81 4.93 13.67
CA LEU A 57 -10.47 5.17 14.21
C LEU A 57 -9.49 4.05 13.82
N GLY A 58 -9.96 2.81 13.82
CA GLY A 58 -9.22 1.65 13.37
C GLY A 58 -8.84 1.78 11.90
N ALA A 59 -9.80 2.09 11.03
CA ALA A 59 -9.56 2.28 9.60
C ALA A 59 -8.54 3.40 9.30
N VAL A 60 -8.56 4.51 10.04
CA VAL A 60 -7.57 5.60 9.90
C VAL A 60 -6.17 5.13 10.32
N LEU A 61 -6.05 4.43 11.45
CA LEU A 61 -4.78 3.86 11.92
C LEU A 61 -4.23 2.78 10.97
N GLY A 62 -5.10 1.91 10.44
CA GLY A 62 -4.75 0.91 9.43
C GLY A 62 -4.27 1.56 8.13
N GLY A 63 -4.95 2.62 7.68
CA GLY A 63 -4.51 3.47 6.58
C GLY A 63 -3.11 4.03 6.79
N LEU A 64 -2.87 4.66 7.94
CA LEU A 64 -1.58 5.26 8.29
C LEU A 64 -0.46 4.21 8.37
N LEU A 65 -0.72 3.06 9.00
CA LEU A 65 0.28 2.02 9.20
C LEU A 65 0.67 1.35 7.89
N ILE A 66 -0.31 0.99 7.05
CA ILE A 66 -0.03 0.38 5.75
C ILE A 66 0.61 1.39 4.80
N TRP A 67 0.20 2.66 4.82
CA TRP A 67 0.88 3.71 4.08
C TRP A 67 2.34 3.85 4.50
N TRP A 68 2.61 3.90 5.80
CA TRP A 68 3.98 3.96 6.35
C TRP A 68 4.81 2.75 5.92
N LEU A 69 4.24 1.56 6.05
CA LEU A 69 4.88 0.31 5.65
C LEU A 69 5.16 0.31 4.14
N TRP A 70 4.23 0.79 3.33
CA TRP A 70 4.39 0.90 1.87
C TRP A 70 5.58 1.80 1.49
N VAL A 71 5.75 2.94 2.17
CA VAL A 71 6.89 3.84 1.97
C VAL A 71 8.20 3.22 2.45
N MET A 72 8.19 2.50 3.58
CA MET A 72 9.40 1.89 4.16
C MET A 72 9.84 0.60 3.47
N VAL A 73 8.92 -0.11 2.82
CA VAL A 73 9.20 -1.38 2.12
C VAL A 73 10.18 -1.19 0.96
N GLU A 74 10.08 -0.08 0.23
CA GLU A 74 10.97 0.20 -0.90
C GLU A 74 12.44 0.37 -0.47
N PRO A 75 12.80 1.25 0.48
CA PRO A 75 14.17 1.37 0.96
C PRO A 75 14.63 0.12 1.72
N LEU A 76 13.75 -0.57 2.46
CA LEU A 76 14.09 -1.82 3.13
C LEU A 76 14.45 -2.92 2.12
N GLY A 77 13.66 -3.05 1.04
CA GLY A 77 13.92 -3.98 -0.05
C GLY A 77 15.26 -3.70 -0.72
N LEU A 78 15.54 -2.44 -1.05
CA LEU A 78 16.84 -2.06 -1.61
C LEU A 78 18.00 -2.29 -0.62
N GLY A 79 17.78 -2.05 0.67
CA GLY A 79 18.76 -2.26 1.74
C GLY A 79 19.13 -3.73 1.92
N VAL A 80 18.14 -4.62 1.99
CA VAL A 80 18.35 -6.08 2.08
C VAL A 80 19.09 -6.59 0.85
N MET A 81 18.71 -6.13 -0.34
CA MET A 81 19.35 -6.54 -1.57
C MET A 81 20.79 -6.03 -1.67
N LYS A 82 21.09 -4.81 -1.20
CA LYS A 82 22.46 -4.31 -1.06
C LYS A 82 23.26 -5.09 -0.01
N PHE A 83 22.65 -5.47 1.10
CA PHE A 83 23.30 -6.27 2.15
C PHE A 83 23.68 -7.66 1.63
N ILE A 84 22.77 -8.36 0.96
CA ILE A 84 23.03 -9.67 0.36
C ILE A 84 24.06 -9.58 -0.78
N THR A 85 24.02 -8.51 -1.56
CA THR A 85 24.95 -8.28 -2.68
C THR A 85 26.31 -7.74 -2.23
N SER A 86 26.46 -7.31 -0.97
CA SER A 86 27.72 -6.73 -0.45
C SER A 86 28.90 -7.71 -0.47
N GLY A 87 28.63 -9.02 -0.48
CA GLY A 87 29.64 -10.07 -0.62
C GLY A 87 29.90 -10.57 -2.05
N MET A 88 29.27 -9.99 -3.08
CA MET A 88 29.33 -10.50 -4.45
C MET A 88 30.06 -9.54 -5.42
N THR A 89 30.97 -10.10 -6.22
CA THR A 89 31.75 -9.39 -7.26
C THR A 89 30.85 -8.79 -8.35
N GLU A 90 31.24 -7.61 -8.85
CA GLU A 90 30.41 -6.69 -9.65
C GLU A 90 29.99 -7.20 -11.04
N GLY A 91 30.42 -8.40 -11.46
CA GLY A 91 30.20 -8.94 -12.82
C GLY A 91 29.23 -10.13 -12.95
N TYR A 92 28.65 -10.65 -11.87
CA TYR A 92 27.78 -11.83 -11.95
C TYR A 92 26.37 -11.49 -12.45
N TRP A 93 25.86 -12.29 -13.42
CA TRP A 93 24.45 -12.28 -13.87
C TRP A 93 23.45 -12.31 -12.70
N LEU A 94 23.82 -13.00 -11.62
CA LEU A 94 23.05 -13.12 -10.39
C LEU A 94 22.82 -11.76 -9.69
N LYS A 95 23.80 -10.84 -9.70
CA LYS A 95 23.66 -9.48 -9.11
C LYS A 95 22.66 -8.62 -9.88
N LYS A 96 22.68 -8.69 -11.22
CA LYS A 96 21.68 -8.02 -12.07
C LYS A 96 20.28 -8.61 -11.84
N HIS A 97 20.16 -9.94 -11.79
CA HIS A 97 18.88 -10.61 -11.56
C HIS A 97 18.32 -10.35 -10.14
N LEU A 98 19.19 -10.24 -9.13
CA LEU A 98 18.80 -9.81 -7.79
C LEU A 98 18.32 -8.36 -7.79
N MET A 99 19.04 -7.42 -8.40
CA MET A 99 18.57 -6.03 -8.51
C MET A 99 17.23 -5.90 -9.24
N GLU A 100 16.99 -6.74 -10.25
CA GLU A 100 15.71 -6.79 -10.97
C GLU A 100 14.60 -7.44 -10.12
N SER A 101 14.95 -8.41 -9.27
CA SER A 101 14.05 -9.01 -8.28
C SER A 101 13.68 -8.04 -7.15
N ALA A 102 14.52 -7.04 -6.85
CA ALA A 102 14.22 -6.01 -5.86
C ALA A 102 12.97 -5.18 -6.24
N ALA A 103 12.71 -4.99 -7.54
CA ALA A 103 11.52 -4.30 -8.02
C ALA A 103 10.22 -5.06 -7.64
N HIS A 104 10.29 -6.38 -7.54
CA HIS A 104 9.17 -7.24 -7.15
C HIS A 104 8.97 -7.33 -5.63
N MET A 105 9.90 -6.79 -4.82
CA MET A 105 9.82 -6.80 -3.36
C MET A 105 8.56 -6.07 -2.84
N ARG A 106 8.08 -5.06 -3.56
CA ARG A 106 6.80 -4.36 -3.23
C ARG A 106 5.60 -5.31 -3.25
N LEU A 107 5.48 -6.17 -4.26
CA LEU A 107 4.37 -7.11 -4.36
C LEU A 107 4.48 -8.22 -3.31
N PHE A 108 5.69 -8.74 -3.09
CA PHE A 108 5.95 -9.78 -2.09
C PHE A 108 5.61 -9.30 -0.67
N THR A 109 6.09 -8.12 -0.30
CA THR A 109 5.82 -7.52 1.01
C THR A 109 4.35 -7.20 1.21
N MET A 110 3.63 -6.74 0.18
CA MET A 110 2.17 -6.55 0.26
C MET A 110 1.43 -7.86 0.58
N GLY A 111 1.77 -8.95 -0.13
CA GLY A 111 1.21 -10.28 0.14
C GLY A 111 1.56 -10.79 1.53
N LEU A 112 2.81 -10.60 1.97
CA LEU A 112 3.28 -10.98 3.29
C LEU A 112 2.56 -10.22 4.41
N VAL A 113 2.37 -8.91 4.26
CA VAL A 113 1.68 -8.06 5.22
C VAL A 113 0.22 -8.49 5.36
N LEU A 114 -0.45 -8.77 4.23
CA LEU A 114 -1.82 -9.28 4.26
C LEU A 114 -1.90 -10.63 5.00
N LEU A 115 -1.00 -11.57 4.68
CA LEU A 115 -0.95 -12.86 5.35
C LEU A 115 -0.68 -12.73 6.86
N LEU A 116 0.26 -11.87 7.26
CA LEU A 116 0.57 -11.61 8.66
C LEU A 116 -0.61 -10.99 9.40
N VAL A 117 -1.29 -10.02 8.79
CA VAL A 117 -2.42 -9.35 9.44
C VAL A 117 -3.60 -10.30 9.60
N LEU A 118 -3.95 -11.05 8.55
CA LEU A 118 -5.01 -12.06 8.65
C LEU A 118 -4.65 -13.18 9.64
N ARG A 119 -3.36 -13.48 9.82
CA ARG A 119 -2.87 -14.49 10.77
C ARG A 119 -2.91 -13.99 12.22
N PHE A 120 -2.51 -12.76 12.49
CA PHE A 120 -2.27 -12.26 13.85
C PHE A 120 -3.40 -11.37 14.40
N SER A 121 -4.18 -10.70 13.55
CA SER A 121 -5.26 -9.80 13.98
C SER A 121 -6.50 -9.91 13.09
N PRO A 122 -7.24 -11.03 13.13
CA PRO A 122 -8.41 -11.26 12.27
C PRO A 122 -9.55 -10.25 12.49
N ASN A 123 -9.58 -9.55 13.63
CA ASN A 123 -10.58 -8.52 13.96
C ASN A 123 -10.07 -7.07 13.73
N GLY A 124 -8.89 -6.89 13.12
CA GLY A 124 -8.23 -5.60 12.97
C GLY A 124 -7.41 -5.17 14.21
N LEU A 125 -6.63 -4.09 14.09
CA LEU A 125 -5.74 -3.59 15.16
C LEU A 125 -6.49 -3.02 16.38
N ILE A 126 -7.70 -2.51 16.18
CA ILE A 126 -8.58 -2.03 17.24
C ILE A 126 -9.89 -2.81 17.15
N PRO A 127 -10.12 -3.81 18.02
CA PRO A 127 -11.37 -4.54 18.09
C PRO A 127 -12.54 -3.59 18.42
N GLU A 128 -13.69 -3.83 17.81
CA GLU A 128 -14.94 -3.10 18.05
C GLU A 128 -15.33 -3.10 19.54
N LYS A 129 -16.02 -2.02 19.97
CA LYS A 129 -16.87 -2.00 21.16
C LYS A 129 -18.32 -1.87 20.71
#